data_AF-A0A963QQU3-F1
#
_entry.id   AF-A0A963QQU3-F1
#
_cell.length_a   1.000
_cell.length_b   1.000
_cell.length_c   1.000
_cell.angle_alpha   90.00
_cell.angle_beta   90.00
_cell.angle_gamma   90.00
#
_symmetry.space_group_name_H-M   'P 1'
#
loop_
_entity.id
_entity.type
_entity.pdbx_description
1 polymer ?
#
loop_
_entity_poly.entity_id
_entity_poly.type
_entity_poly.pdbx_seq_one_letter_code
_entity_poly.pdbx_strand_id
1 'polypeptide(L)'
;MASQADLFAPVMKPPKAPEGRPGPRLWVRRLAIFKDRQTLIRDVPLKPGLNIIWTPDMSSSGRRALAHGSGKTTFCRLLRACLGEPGYATDAQRLRLMARLPNGLFAAEILIDGVCWVAIRPLGLPGGEFVVQADTIEDAIARGRSDGDQGAIDPVIIGTFFPTLTGATPPEIGREQVWDVLRGWLTRDQECRLADILAWRSSQTQTRSRAQVLGETAKLTMVRLALRALDAEERAAAARERDLVATVEDERRRHAYQQQRYADGLKSVRLALGVSDEVGFEDTIDQRGLVSLAEAA
;
A
#
# COMPACT_ATOMS: atom_id res chain seq x y z
N MET A 1 -13.36 39.15 -30.29
CA MET A 1 -13.53 37.80 -29.70
C MET A 1 -13.01 37.87 -28.28
N ALA A 2 -13.88 37.68 -27.27
CA ALA A 2 -13.47 37.72 -25.87
C ALA A 2 -12.66 36.45 -25.56
N SER A 3 -11.44 36.62 -25.04
CA SER A 3 -10.62 35.49 -24.59
C SER A 3 -11.30 34.84 -23.38
N GLN A 4 -11.69 33.58 -23.51
CA GLN A 4 -12.18 32.78 -22.40
C GLN A 4 -11.07 32.68 -21.35
N ALA A 5 -11.35 33.14 -20.13
CA ALA A 5 -10.40 33.02 -19.02
C ALA A 5 -10.14 31.54 -18.75
N ASP A 6 -8.88 31.13 -18.81
CA ASP A 6 -8.46 29.78 -18.46
C ASP A 6 -8.61 29.58 -16.94
N LEU A 7 -9.77 29.07 -16.55
CA LEU A 7 -10.15 28.75 -15.17
C LEU A 7 -9.23 27.69 -14.52
N PHE A 8 -8.39 27.02 -15.32
CA PHE A 8 -7.49 25.98 -14.87
C PHE A 8 -6.02 26.29 -15.14
N ALA A 9 -5.68 27.50 -15.59
CA ALA A 9 -4.29 27.94 -15.70
C ALA A 9 -3.66 27.79 -14.32
N PRO A 10 -2.85 26.73 -14.07
CA PRO A 10 -2.37 26.48 -12.74
C PRO A 10 -1.32 27.54 -12.51
N VAL A 11 -1.61 28.50 -11.63
CA VAL A 11 -0.56 29.32 -11.04
C VAL A 11 0.22 28.39 -10.12
N MET A 12 1.09 27.57 -10.71
CA MET A 12 2.03 26.73 -9.98
C MET A 12 3.03 27.67 -9.31
N LYS A 13 2.69 28.13 -8.11
CA LYS A 13 3.63 28.85 -7.26
C LYS A 13 4.67 27.84 -6.79
N PRO A 14 5.97 28.19 -6.80
CA PRO A 14 6.99 27.38 -6.17
C PRO A 14 6.57 27.06 -4.73
N PRO A 15 6.68 25.80 -4.27
CA PRO A 15 6.33 25.46 -2.90
C PRO A 15 7.18 26.30 -1.93
N LYS A 16 6.54 27.03 -1.01
CA LYS A 16 7.24 27.78 0.04
C LYS A 16 7.63 26.81 1.14
N ALA A 17 8.92 26.74 1.47
CA ALA A 17 9.38 25.98 2.61
C ALA A 17 8.74 26.52 3.90
N PRO A 18 8.34 25.66 4.86
CA PRO A 18 7.89 26.10 6.16
C PRO A 18 8.96 26.93 6.86
N GLU A 19 8.55 28.02 7.51
CA GLU A 19 9.45 28.89 8.26
C GLU A 19 10.11 28.11 9.41
N GLY A 20 11.40 28.41 9.67
CA GLY A 20 12.18 27.78 10.75
C GLY A 20 12.62 26.34 10.50
N ARG A 21 12.39 25.76 9.31
CA ARG A 21 12.85 24.39 9.01
C ARG A 21 14.19 24.39 8.24
N PRO A 22 15.28 23.78 8.77
CA PRO A 22 16.60 23.80 8.14
C PRO A 22 16.74 22.87 6.91
N GLY A 23 15.78 21.96 6.68
CA GLY A 23 15.81 21.03 5.56
C GLY A 23 14.59 20.10 5.49
N PRO A 24 14.56 19.14 4.57
CA PRO A 24 13.49 18.14 4.51
C PRO A 24 13.42 17.34 5.81
N ARG A 25 12.19 17.04 6.27
CA ARG A 25 11.99 16.20 7.47
C ARG A 25 12.38 14.74 7.24
N LEU A 26 12.20 14.25 6.01
CA LEU A 26 12.55 12.90 5.58
C LEU A 26 13.31 13.02 4.26
N TRP A 27 14.57 12.57 4.24
CA TRP A 27 15.33 12.43 3.01
C TRP A 27 16.46 11.42 3.19
N VAL A 28 17.00 10.91 2.09
CA VAL A 28 18.16 10.02 2.12
C VAL A 28 19.39 10.81 1.71
N ARG A 29 20.42 10.80 2.55
CA ARG A 29 21.69 11.53 2.33
C ARG A 29 22.68 10.74 1.50
N ARG A 30 22.68 9.42 1.65
CA ARG A 30 23.65 8.55 1.00
C ARG A 30 23.07 7.15 0.82
N LEU A 31 23.39 6.51 -0.30
CA LEU A 31 23.20 5.08 -0.51
C LEU A 31 24.56 4.50 -0.91
N ALA A 32 25.02 3.48 -0.18
CA ALA A 32 26.28 2.82 -0.45
C ALA A 32 26.09 1.30 -0.61
N ILE A 33 26.93 0.71 -1.47
CA ILE A 33 26.96 -0.72 -1.76
C ILE A 33 28.36 -1.23 -1.44
N PHE A 34 28.43 -2.34 -0.71
CA PHE A 34 29.67 -2.92 -0.26
C PHE A 34 29.75 -4.40 -0.67
N LYS A 35 30.98 -4.85 -0.96
CA LYS A 35 31.29 -6.25 -1.25
C LYS A 35 31.28 -7.11 0.01
N ASP A 36 31.69 -6.49 1.11
CA ASP A 36 31.79 -7.01 2.46
C ASP A 36 31.79 -5.80 3.42
N ARG A 37 31.94 -6.01 4.73
CA ARG A 37 31.86 -4.91 5.71
C ARG A 37 32.97 -3.85 5.58
N GLN A 38 34.01 -4.09 4.79
CA GLN A 38 35.19 -3.23 4.69
C GLN A 38 35.38 -2.63 3.29
N THR A 39 34.80 -3.26 2.27
CA THR A 39 35.09 -2.95 0.87
C THR A 39 33.90 -2.27 0.20
N LEU A 40 33.98 -0.95 0.04
CA LEU A 40 33.00 -0.13 -0.69
C LEU A 40 33.08 -0.42 -2.20
N ILE A 41 31.95 -0.84 -2.80
CA ILE A 41 31.81 -1.00 -4.25
C ILE A 41 31.36 0.31 -4.88
N ARG A 42 30.36 0.95 -4.26
CA ARG A 42 29.73 2.15 -4.82
C ARG A 42 29.24 3.05 -3.70
N ASP A 43 29.54 4.34 -3.85
CA ASP A 43 29.03 5.40 -3.01
C ASP A 43 28.17 6.35 -3.84
N VAL A 44 26.98 6.67 -3.35
CA VAL A 44 26.04 7.59 -4.01
C VAL A 44 25.56 8.62 -3.00
N PRO A 45 26.23 9.78 -2.89
CA PRO A 45 25.73 10.89 -2.11
C PRO A 45 24.52 11.53 -2.81
N LEU A 46 23.56 11.97 -2.00
CA LEU A 46 22.37 12.70 -2.42
C LEU A 46 22.33 14.05 -1.71
N LYS A 47 21.65 15.01 -2.30
CA LYS A 47 21.43 16.34 -1.71
C LYS A 47 19.96 16.57 -1.40
N PRO A 48 19.62 17.43 -0.43
CA PRO A 48 18.25 17.90 -0.27
C PRO A 48 17.69 18.50 -1.57
N GLY A 49 16.42 18.24 -1.84
CA GLY A 49 15.73 18.70 -3.06
C GLY A 49 15.71 17.64 -4.17
N LEU A 50 15.84 18.08 -5.42
CA LEU A 50 15.71 17.22 -6.59
C LEU A 50 17.07 16.59 -6.98
N ASN A 51 17.10 15.25 -7.02
CA ASN A 51 18.20 14.46 -7.54
C ASN A 51 17.72 13.75 -8.82
N ILE A 52 18.45 13.91 -9.93
CA ILE A 52 18.09 13.33 -11.23
C ILE A 52 19.10 12.22 -11.56
N ILE A 53 18.60 10.99 -11.66
CA ILE A 53 19.39 9.83 -12.08
C ILE A 53 19.04 9.53 -13.52
N TRP A 54 20.03 9.66 -14.39
CA TRP A 54 19.86 9.45 -15.82
C TRP A 54 21.03 8.68 -16.39
N THR A 55 20.85 8.14 -17.58
CA THR A 55 21.92 7.51 -18.36
C THR A 55 21.95 8.21 -19.70
N PRO A 56 23.12 8.65 -20.18
CA PRO A 56 23.23 9.25 -21.50
C PRO A 56 22.67 8.31 -22.57
N ASP A 57 22.10 8.89 -23.61
CA ASP A 57 21.59 8.11 -24.72
C ASP A 57 22.78 7.60 -25.56
N MET A 58 23.06 6.30 -25.48
CA MET A 58 24.25 5.68 -26.08
C MET A 58 24.01 5.28 -27.55
N SER A 59 22.98 5.84 -28.20
CA SER A 59 22.55 5.52 -29.57
C SER A 59 23.64 5.74 -30.62
N SER A 60 24.57 6.68 -30.39
CA SER A 60 25.72 6.97 -31.27
C SER A 60 26.89 6.00 -31.12
N SER A 61 26.91 5.15 -30.09
CA SER A 61 28.07 4.30 -29.75
C SER A 61 27.97 2.85 -30.25
N GLY A 62 26.92 2.50 -31.00
CA GLY A 62 26.66 1.13 -31.48
C GLY A 62 26.32 0.11 -30.37
N ARG A 63 26.44 0.49 -29.08
CA ARG A 63 26.20 -0.37 -27.91
C ARG A 63 24.84 -0.11 -27.28
N ARG A 64 23.74 -0.43 -28.00
CA ARG A 64 22.34 -0.32 -27.50
C ARG A 64 22.09 -1.04 -26.17
N ALA A 65 22.85 -2.11 -25.86
CA ALA A 65 22.65 -2.94 -24.67
C ALA A 65 22.96 -2.24 -23.33
N LEU A 66 23.82 -1.21 -23.32
CA LEU A 66 24.26 -0.53 -22.08
C LEU A 66 23.29 0.55 -21.58
N ALA A 67 22.38 1.06 -22.42
CA ALA A 67 21.46 2.15 -22.06
C ALA A 67 20.34 1.71 -21.07
N HIS A 68 19.90 0.45 -21.17
CA HIS A 68 18.80 -0.10 -20.36
C HIS A 68 19.27 -0.83 -19.10
N GLY A 69 20.54 -1.26 -19.05
CA GLY A 69 21.12 -2.05 -17.95
C GLY A 69 22.00 -1.29 -16.96
N SER A 70 22.02 0.05 -17.02
CA SER A 70 22.95 0.89 -16.25
C SER A 70 22.71 0.98 -14.73
N GLY A 71 21.70 0.27 -14.21
CA GLY A 71 21.45 0.18 -12.76
C GLY A 71 20.52 1.25 -12.17
N LYS A 72 19.87 2.09 -12.99
CA LYS A 72 18.87 3.09 -12.53
C LYS A 72 17.77 2.46 -11.66
N THR A 73 17.13 1.43 -12.20
CA THR A 73 16.07 0.69 -11.50
C THR A 73 16.60 -0.01 -10.26
N THR A 74 17.82 -0.57 -10.32
CA THR A 74 18.50 -1.17 -9.16
C THR A 74 18.69 -0.15 -8.04
N PHE A 75 19.21 1.03 -8.34
CA PHE A 75 19.37 2.11 -7.36
C PHE A 75 18.04 2.42 -6.65
N CYS A 76 16.96 2.65 -7.41
CA CYS A 76 15.65 2.96 -6.82
C CYS A 76 15.13 1.81 -5.95
N ARG A 77 15.39 0.55 -6.30
CA ARG A 77 14.95 -0.61 -5.52
C ARG A 77 15.75 -0.79 -4.23
N LEU A 78 17.07 -0.59 -4.27
CA LEU A 78 17.90 -0.61 -3.06
C LEU A 78 17.48 0.50 -2.09
N LEU A 79 17.25 1.70 -2.61
CA LEU A 79 16.76 2.85 -1.83
C LEU A 79 15.41 2.53 -1.15
N ARG A 80 14.44 1.99 -1.92
CA ARG A 80 13.15 1.55 -1.38
C ARG A 80 13.29 0.48 -0.30
N ALA A 81 14.21 -0.46 -0.47
CA ALA A 81 14.44 -1.51 0.50
C ALA A 81 15.08 -1.01 1.80
N CYS A 82 15.92 0.03 1.74
CA CYS A 82 16.37 0.73 2.96
C CYS A 82 15.23 1.52 3.63
N LEU A 83 14.23 1.96 2.85
CA LEU A 83 12.98 2.55 3.35
C LEU A 83 11.95 1.49 3.82
N GLY A 84 12.35 0.23 3.96
CA GLY A 84 11.54 -0.85 4.52
C GLY A 84 10.81 -1.73 3.50
N GLU A 85 11.02 -1.54 2.19
CA GLU A 85 10.43 -2.43 1.20
C GLU A 85 11.08 -3.84 1.28
N PRO A 86 10.28 -4.93 1.36
CA PRO A 86 10.84 -6.26 1.57
C PRO A 86 11.76 -6.72 0.43
N GLY A 87 11.36 -6.47 -0.82
CA GLY A 87 12.10 -6.91 -2.01
C GLY A 87 12.84 -5.78 -2.72
N TYR A 88 14.17 -5.92 -2.88
CA TYR A 88 15.00 -5.04 -3.71
C TYR A 88 15.33 -5.61 -5.10
N ALA A 89 15.03 -6.88 -5.33
CA ALA A 89 15.36 -7.63 -6.54
C ALA A 89 14.27 -8.70 -6.79
N THR A 90 14.12 -9.16 -8.04
CA THR A 90 13.32 -10.37 -8.27
C THR A 90 14.03 -11.55 -7.62
N ASP A 91 13.32 -12.63 -7.31
CA ASP A 91 13.93 -13.79 -6.64
C ASP A 91 15.12 -14.35 -7.43
N ALA A 92 15.01 -14.45 -8.76
CA ALA A 92 16.11 -14.86 -9.63
C ALA A 92 17.30 -13.87 -9.65
N GLN A 93 17.04 -12.56 -9.52
CA GLN A 93 18.11 -11.56 -9.37
C GLN A 93 18.77 -11.64 -8.00
N ARG A 94 17.99 -11.83 -6.92
CA ARG A 94 18.48 -11.97 -5.56
C ARG A 94 19.39 -13.19 -5.42
N LEU A 95 19.00 -14.34 -5.99
CA LEU A 95 19.84 -15.54 -5.99
C LEU A 95 21.20 -15.32 -6.70
N ARG A 96 21.20 -14.59 -7.83
CA ARG A 96 22.45 -14.24 -8.53
C ARG A 96 23.32 -13.26 -7.75
N LEU A 97 22.71 -12.29 -7.07
CA LEU A 97 23.43 -11.35 -6.20
C LEU A 97 24.05 -12.10 -5.02
N MET A 98 23.28 -12.98 -4.36
CA MET A 98 23.76 -13.80 -3.25
C MET A 98 24.94 -14.69 -3.64
N ALA A 99 24.90 -15.31 -4.82
CA ALA A 99 25.99 -16.14 -5.32
C ALA A 99 27.27 -15.35 -5.64
N ARG A 100 27.14 -14.07 -6.03
CA ARG A 100 28.26 -13.21 -6.43
C ARG A 100 28.82 -12.36 -5.28
N LEU A 101 27.98 -11.99 -4.33
CA LEU A 101 28.27 -11.13 -3.19
C LEU A 101 27.73 -11.77 -1.91
N PRO A 102 28.24 -12.95 -1.49
CA PRO A 102 27.71 -13.68 -0.34
C PRO A 102 27.84 -12.92 0.98
N ASN A 103 28.81 -12.01 1.07
CA ASN A 103 29.02 -11.12 2.22
C ASN A 103 28.62 -9.66 1.92
N GLY A 104 28.06 -9.41 0.74
CA GLY A 104 27.74 -8.06 0.30
C GLY A 104 26.56 -7.49 1.05
N LEU A 105 26.55 -6.17 1.17
CA LEU A 105 25.47 -5.41 1.80
C LEU A 105 25.28 -4.08 1.07
N PHE A 106 24.13 -3.48 1.28
CA PHE A 106 23.88 -2.09 0.93
C PHE A 106 23.28 -1.38 2.14
N ALA A 107 23.54 -0.08 2.22
CA ALA A 107 23.09 0.72 3.34
C ALA A 107 22.70 2.13 2.88
N ALA A 108 21.77 2.74 3.61
CA ALA A 108 21.38 4.11 3.38
C ALA A 108 21.38 4.93 4.67
N GLU A 109 21.77 6.19 4.55
CA GLU A 109 21.68 7.21 5.60
C GLU A 109 20.36 7.97 5.40
N ILE A 110 19.40 7.73 6.28
CA ILE A 110 18.04 8.25 6.24
C ILE A 110 17.90 9.29 7.34
N LEU A 111 17.63 10.53 6.95
CA LEU A 111 17.53 11.66 7.86
C LEU A 111 16.06 11.85 8.21
N ILE A 112 15.73 11.74 9.49
CA ILE A 112 14.40 11.94 10.05
C ILE A 112 14.47 13.06 11.09
N ASP A 113 13.84 14.20 10.79
CA ASP A 113 13.90 15.42 11.61
C ASP A 113 15.33 15.80 12.03
N GLY A 114 16.28 15.61 11.11
CA GLY A 114 17.71 15.91 11.30
C GLY A 114 18.51 14.77 11.95
N VAL A 115 17.87 13.75 12.50
CA VAL A 115 18.53 12.57 13.09
C VAL A 115 18.87 11.57 12.00
N CYS A 116 20.12 11.09 11.97
CA CYS A 116 20.59 10.10 11.01
C CYS A 116 20.30 8.68 11.48
N TRP A 117 19.51 7.97 10.69
CA TRP A 117 19.23 6.55 10.81
C TRP A 117 19.90 5.80 9.67
N VAL A 118 20.65 4.76 9.99
CA VAL A 118 21.29 3.91 9.00
C VAL A 118 20.54 2.59 8.89
N ALA A 119 20.05 2.28 7.69
CA ALA A 119 19.44 0.99 7.38
C ALA A 119 20.42 0.12 6.60
N ILE A 120 20.80 -1.03 7.16
CA ILE A 120 21.73 -2.01 6.57
C ILE A 120 20.94 -3.22 6.10
N ARG A 121 21.17 -3.65 4.85
CA ARG A 121 20.47 -4.77 4.21
C ARG A 121 21.49 -5.70 3.51
N PRO A 122 21.41 -7.03 3.69
CA PRO A 122 22.30 -7.95 3.01
C PRO A 122 21.94 -8.11 1.51
N LEU A 123 22.96 -8.16 0.66
CA LEU A 123 22.88 -8.68 -0.72
C LEU A 123 23.10 -10.20 -0.76
N GLY A 124 23.86 -10.70 0.22
CA GLY A 124 24.22 -12.08 0.41
C GLY A 124 23.13 -12.92 1.07
N LEU A 125 23.54 -13.73 2.03
CA LEU A 125 22.59 -14.55 2.80
C LEU A 125 21.56 -13.65 3.50
N PRO A 126 20.27 -14.03 3.48
CA PRO A 126 19.23 -13.30 4.18
C PRO A 126 19.45 -13.36 5.70
N GLY A 127 19.01 -12.32 6.40
CA GLY A 127 19.21 -12.17 7.83
C GLY A 127 20.35 -11.21 8.17
N GLY A 128 20.27 -10.61 9.35
CA GLY A 128 21.25 -9.62 9.81
C GLY A 128 21.02 -8.22 9.25
N GLU A 129 19.89 -7.94 8.60
CA GLU A 129 19.43 -6.57 8.42
C GLU A 129 19.15 -5.91 9.78
N PHE A 130 19.43 -4.62 9.85
CA PHE A 130 19.10 -3.80 11.01
C PHE A 130 19.07 -2.32 10.66
N VAL A 131 18.42 -1.56 11.52
CA VAL A 131 18.31 -0.12 11.45
C VAL A 131 18.71 0.46 12.80
N VAL A 132 19.61 1.44 12.78
CA VAL A 132 20.13 2.08 13.99
C VAL A 132 20.38 3.56 13.76
N GLN A 133 20.32 4.36 14.82
CA GLN A 133 20.82 5.73 14.79
C GLN A 133 22.35 5.74 14.80
N ALA A 134 22.97 6.36 13.80
CA ALA A 134 24.42 6.48 13.68
C ALA A 134 24.78 7.68 12.80
N ASP A 135 25.97 8.26 13.00
CA ASP A 135 26.40 9.42 12.23
C ASP A 135 26.71 9.08 10.77
N THR A 136 27.27 7.88 10.52
CA THR A 136 27.60 7.39 9.17
C THR A 136 27.26 5.91 8.99
N ILE A 137 27.21 5.46 7.73
CA ILE A 137 27.10 4.03 7.39
C ILE A 137 28.24 3.22 8.02
N GLU A 138 29.45 3.74 7.96
CA GLU A 138 30.65 3.09 8.47
C GLU A 138 30.57 2.86 9.99
N ASP A 139 30.05 3.83 10.74
CA ASP A 139 29.83 3.68 12.19
C ASP A 139 28.81 2.58 12.50
N ALA A 140 27.71 2.53 11.75
CA ALA A 140 26.70 1.47 11.90
C ALA A 140 27.26 0.08 11.53
N ILE A 141 28.12 0.02 10.50
CA ILE A 141 28.82 -1.22 10.13
C ILE A 141 29.82 -1.62 11.22
N ALA A 142 30.56 -0.68 11.80
CA ALA A 142 31.52 -0.96 12.87
C ALA A 142 30.81 -1.47 14.14
N ARG A 143 29.67 -0.84 14.51
CA ARG A 143 28.84 -1.26 15.64
C ARG A 143 28.26 -2.67 15.45
N GLY A 144 27.88 -3.03 14.23
CA GLY A 144 27.21 -4.31 13.95
C GLY A 144 25.74 -4.32 14.38
N ARG A 145 25.10 -5.48 14.26
CA ARG A 145 23.73 -5.71 14.76
C ARG A 145 23.79 -6.09 16.24
N SER A 146 22.87 -5.55 17.03
CA SER A 146 22.69 -5.87 18.44
C SER A 146 21.26 -6.35 18.70
N ASP A 147 21.05 -7.05 19.81
CA ASP A 147 19.72 -7.47 20.24
C ASP A 147 18.85 -6.24 20.54
N GLY A 148 17.62 -6.24 20.03
CA GLY A 148 16.68 -5.12 20.13
C GLY A 148 16.73 -4.13 18.97
N ASP A 149 17.72 -4.21 18.07
CA ASP A 149 17.73 -3.41 16.85
C ASP A 149 16.50 -3.72 15.98
N GLN A 150 15.91 -2.67 15.42
CA GLN A 150 14.80 -2.80 14.48
C GLN A 150 15.29 -3.38 13.15
N GLY A 151 14.52 -4.27 12.53
CA GLY A 151 14.82 -4.79 11.19
C GLY A 151 14.44 -3.83 10.05
N ALA A 152 13.64 -2.81 10.33
CA ALA A 152 13.12 -1.86 9.36
C ALA A 152 12.96 -0.46 9.96
N ILE A 153 12.97 0.56 9.11
CA ILE A 153 12.81 1.96 9.50
C ILE A 153 11.34 2.34 9.77
N ASP A 154 10.40 1.46 9.39
CA ASP A 154 8.95 1.66 9.43
C ASP A 154 8.45 2.17 10.78
N PRO A 155 8.82 1.59 11.96
CA PRO A 155 8.34 2.08 13.24
C PRO A 155 8.75 3.53 13.54
N VAL A 156 9.97 3.92 13.15
CA VAL A 156 10.48 5.29 13.33
C VAL A 156 9.69 6.27 12.46
N ILE A 157 9.49 5.93 11.20
CA ILE A 157 8.71 6.77 10.26
C ILE A 157 7.25 6.89 10.70
N ILE A 158 6.62 5.78 11.08
CA ILE A 158 5.22 5.78 11.55
C ILE A 158 5.07 6.64 12.81
N GLY A 159 5.95 6.47 13.79
CA GLY A 159 5.95 7.26 15.01
C GLY A 159 6.15 8.75 14.78
N THR A 160 6.98 9.12 13.80
CA THR A 160 7.37 10.51 13.54
C THR A 160 6.36 11.27 12.67
N PHE A 161 5.82 10.62 11.63
CA PHE A 161 5.03 11.28 10.59
C PHE A 161 3.54 10.96 10.65
N PHE A 162 3.18 9.79 11.19
CA PHE A 162 1.82 9.27 11.14
C PHE A 162 1.21 8.90 12.50
N PRO A 163 1.54 9.58 13.62
CA PRO A 163 0.99 9.18 14.93
C PRO A 163 -0.54 9.29 14.98
N THR A 164 -1.11 10.24 14.25
CA THR A 164 -2.54 10.56 14.22
C THR A 164 -3.34 9.73 13.21
N LEU A 165 -2.70 8.91 12.37
CA LEU A 165 -3.42 8.07 11.40
C LEU A 165 -4.01 6.81 12.04
N THR A 166 -3.64 6.49 13.28
CA THR A 166 -4.15 5.34 14.02
C THR A 166 -5.68 5.40 14.13
N GLY A 167 -6.36 4.36 13.64
CA GLY A 167 -7.83 4.27 13.65
C GLY A 167 -8.55 5.07 12.56
N ALA A 168 -7.82 5.83 11.73
CA ALA A 168 -8.37 6.54 10.58
C ALA A 168 -8.16 5.79 9.25
N THR A 169 -7.27 4.79 9.24
CA THR A 169 -6.96 3.97 8.07
C THR A 169 -8.11 3.04 7.69
N PRO A 170 -8.16 2.58 6.42
CA PRO A 170 -9.02 1.46 6.03
C PRO A 170 -8.88 0.25 6.96
N PRO A 171 -9.95 -0.53 7.23
CA PRO A 171 -9.93 -1.65 8.17
C PRO A 171 -8.86 -2.71 7.88
N GLU A 172 -8.50 -2.88 6.61
CA GLU A 172 -7.49 -3.84 6.16
C GLU A 172 -6.03 -3.33 6.29
N ILE A 173 -5.84 -2.12 6.82
CA ILE A 173 -4.53 -1.47 7.01
C ILE A 173 -4.31 -1.19 8.50
N GLY A 174 -3.47 -2.03 9.11
CA GLY A 174 -3.00 -1.84 10.49
C GLY A 174 -2.07 -0.63 10.63
N ARG A 175 -1.88 -0.17 11.87
CA ARG A 175 -1.01 0.99 12.19
C ARG A 175 0.42 0.77 11.71
N GLU A 176 0.93 -0.43 11.89
CA GLU A 176 2.26 -0.89 11.49
C GLU A 176 2.44 -0.96 9.97
N GLN A 177 1.34 -0.98 9.21
CA GLN A 177 1.34 -1.09 7.74
C GLN A 177 1.21 0.26 7.03
N VAL A 178 0.93 1.35 7.77
CA VAL A 178 0.73 2.69 7.22
C VAL A 178 1.89 3.09 6.31
N TRP A 179 3.12 2.87 6.76
CA TRP A 179 4.29 3.24 5.97
C TRP A 179 4.49 2.34 4.75
N ASP A 180 4.22 1.03 4.83
CA ASP A 180 4.33 0.16 3.65
C ASP A 180 3.43 0.65 2.49
N VAL A 181 2.21 1.08 2.83
CA VAL A 181 1.25 1.59 1.85
C VAL A 181 1.70 2.96 1.30
N LEU A 182 1.99 3.92 2.17
CA LEU A 182 2.36 5.28 1.76
C LEU A 182 3.71 5.33 1.05
N ARG A 183 4.67 4.45 1.42
CA ARG A 183 5.92 4.26 0.68
C ARG A 183 5.64 3.87 -0.77
N GLY A 184 4.65 3.00 -1.00
CA GLY A 184 4.17 2.63 -2.34
C GLY A 184 3.91 3.86 -3.20
N TRP A 185 3.08 4.77 -2.67
CA TRP A 185 2.73 6.03 -3.33
C TRP A 185 3.94 6.98 -3.49
N LEU A 186 4.71 7.20 -2.42
CA LEU A 186 5.81 8.18 -2.40
C LEU A 186 7.05 7.75 -3.22
N THR A 187 7.19 6.45 -3.49
CA THR A 187 8.33 5.88 -4.21
C THR A 187 7.85 5.01 -5.37
N ARG A 188 6.97 5.55 -6.22
CA ARG A 188 6.31 4.82 -7.32
C ARG A 188 7.28 3.97 -8.16
N ASP A 189 6.83 2.78 -8.52
CA ASP A 189 7.63 1.85 -9.32
C ASP A 189 7.76 2.34 -10.77
N GLN A 190 8.95 2.19 -11.34
CA GLN A 190 9.23 2.54 -12.73
C GLN A 190 8.39 1.69 -13.70
N GLU A 191 8.05 0.45 -13.33
CA GLU A 191 7.18 -0.41 -14.13
C GLU A 191 5.75 0.11 -14.25
N CYS A 192 5.31 1.00 -13.34
CA CYS A 192 3.98 1.62 -13.42
C CYS A 192 3.90 2.79 -14.41
N ARG A 193 5.04 3.25 -14.95
CA ARG A 193 5.14 4.32 -15.98
C ARG A 193 4.22 5.51 -15.68
N LEU A 194 3.41 5.94 -16.65
CA LEU A 194 2.39 6.97 -16.51
C LEU A 194 0.98 6.37 -16.57
N ALA A 195 0.80 5.13 -16.11
CA ALA A 195 -0.46 4.40 -16.27
C ALA A 195 -1.63 5.06 -15.54
N ASP A 196 -1.66 4.96 -14.21
CA ASP A 196 -2.69 5.57 -13.36
C ASP A 196 -2.06 6.13 -12.07
N ILE A 197 -2.68 7.15 -11.49
CA ILE A 197 -2.20 7.81 -10.27
C ILE A 197 -2.19 6.87 -9.04
N LEU A 198 -3.05 5.84 -9.02
CA LEU A 198 -3.15 4.78 -8.01
C LEU A 198 -2.39 3.50 -8.39
N ALA A 199 -1.79 3.45 -9.57
CA ALA A 199 -0.87 2.38 -9.98
C ALA A 199 0.54 2.63 -9.42
N TRP A 200 0.80 2.14 -8.20
CA TRP A 200 2.04 2.44 -7.45
C TRP A 200 3.11 1.35 -7.50
N ARG A 201 2.71 0.08 -7.58
CA ARG A 201 3.59 -1.09 -7.57
C ARG A 201 3.09 -2.12 -8.57
N SER A 202 3.99 -2.58 -9.43
CA SER A 202 3.74 -3.70 -10.35
C SER A 202 4.03 -5.01 -9.63
N SER A 203 3.21 -6.05 -9.85
CA SER A 203 3.48 -7.41 -9.34
C SER A 203 4.78 -7.99 -9.93
N GLN A 204 5.14 -7.59 -11.15
CA GLN A 204 6.33 -8.07 -11.86
C GLN A 204 7.64 -7.75 -11.15
N THR A 205 7.67 -6.70 -10.33
CA THR A 205 8.88 -6.30 -9.60
C THR A 205 9.09 -7.08 -8.30
N GLN A 206 8.16 -7.96 -7.93
CA GLN A 206 8.26 -8.84 -6.75
C GLN A 206 8.66 -8.10 -5.47
N THR A 207 8.20 -6.86 -5.31
CA THR A 207 8.52 -6.00 -4.16
C THR A 207 7.87 -6.47 -2.87
N ARG A 208 6.74 -7.21 -2.99
CA ARG A 208 5.91 -7.71 -1.89
C ARG A 208 5.32 -6.58 -1.03
N SER A 209 5.19 -5.38 -1.60
CA SER A 209 4.52 -4.26 -0.95
C SER A 209 3.01 -4.49 -0.94
N ARG A 210 2.33 -4.13 0.16
CA ARG A 210 0.87 -4.19 0.24
C ARG A 210 0.16 -3.34 -0.82
N ALA A 211 0.82 -2.31 -1.36
CA ALA A 211 0.27 -1.52 -2.46
C ALA A 211 -0.04 -2.34 -3.73
N GLN A 212 0.51 -3.56 -3.87
CA GLN A 212 0.20 -4.48 -4.97
C GLN A 212 -1.17 -5.15 -4.85
N VAL A 213 -1.68 -5.31 -3.62
CA VAL A 213 -2.93 -6.05 -3.35
C VAL A 213 -4.08 -5.16 -2.86
N LEU A 214 -3.78 -3.91 -2.46
CA LEU A 214 -4.81 -2.97 -2.06
C LEU A 214 -5.68 -2.49 -3.23
N GLY A 215 -6.99 -2.47 -3.01
CA GLY A 215 -7.96 -1.88 -3.92
C GLY A 215 -7.81 -0.37 -4.05
N GLU A 216 -8.35 0.20 -5.12
CA GLU A 216 -8.23 1.63 -5.44
C GLU A 216 -8.86 2.52 -4.37
N THR A 217 -10.02 2.13 -3.81
CA THR A 217 -10.68 2.88 -2.73
C THR A 217 -9.79 3.03 -1.48
N ALA A 218 -9.12 1.95 -1.07
CA ALA A 218 -8.20 1.98 0.07
C ALA A 218 -6.98 2.84 -0.22
N LYS A 219 -6.41 2.72 -1.43
CA LYS A 219 -5.29 3.57 -1.89
C LYS A 219 -5.66 5.05 -1.88
N LEU A 220 -6.80 5.41 -2.46
CA LEU A 220 -7.30 6.78 -2.48
C LEU A 220 -7.51 7.31 -1.06
N THR A 221 -8.13 6.53 -0.19
CA THR A 221 -8.33 6.88 1.22
C THR A 221 -7.00 7.18 1.91
N MET A 222 -5.98 6.33 1.72
CA MET A 222 -4.65 6.54 2.28
C MET A 222 -3.96 7.81 1.78
N VAL A 223 -4.08 8.12 0.48
CA VAL A 223 -3.56 9.39 -0.08
C VAL A 223 -4.26 10.59 0.55
N ARG A 224 -5.59 10.56 0.64
CA ARG A 224 -6.38 11.66 1.21
C ARG A 224 -6.06 11.88 2.68
N LEU A 225 -5.90 10.81 3.45
CA LEU A 225 -5.45 10.87 4.85
C LEU A 225 -4.07 11.52 4.97
N ALA A 226 -3.10 11.08 4.16
CA ALA A 226 -1.74 11.64 4.17
C ALA A 226 -1.71 13.13 3.79
N LEU A 227 -2.59 13.55 2.88
CA LEU A 227 -2.77 14.94 2.47
C LEU A 227 -3.66 15.76 3.41
N ARG A 228 -4.23 15.14 4.47
CA ARG A 228 -5.24 15.76 5.35
C ARG A 228 -6.46 16.29 4.58
N ALA A 229 -6.79 15.64 3.47
CA ALA A 229 -7.91 15.94 2.58
C ALA A 229 -9.10 15.00 2.81
N LEU A 230 -9.12 14.33 3.96
CA LEU A 230 -10.23 13.52 4.44
C LEU A 230 -10.57 14.02 5.85
N ASP A 231 -11.68 14.74 5.96
CA ASP A 231 -12.10 15.34 7.22
C ASP A 231 -12.70 14.28 8.18
N ALA A 232 -13.04 14.70 9.40
CA ALA A 232 -13.64 13.80 10.38
C ALA A 232 -15.13 13.51 10.10
N GLU A 233 -15.84 14.46 9.50
CA GLU A 233 -17.28 14.35 9.24
C GLU A 233 -17.58 13.38 8.11
N GLU A 234 -16.84 13.46 7.02
CA GLU A 234 -16.86 12.54 5.88
C GLU A 234 -16.51 11.12 6.31
N ARG A 235 -15.50 10.96 7.18
CA ARG A 235 -15.17 9.63 7.75
C ARG A 235 -16.32 9.08 8.59
N ALA A 236 -16.93 9.91 9.44
CA ALA A 236 -18.06 9.51 10.24
C ALA A 236 -19.28 9.18 9.37
N ALA A 237 -19.50 9.95 8.30
CA ALA A 237 -20.57 9.70 7.33
C ALA A 237 -20.35 8.37 6.59
N ALA A 238 -19.13 8.11 6.09
CA ALA A 238 -18.79 6.85 5.42
C ALA A 238 -18.83 5.63 6.36
N ALA A 239 -18.57 5.81 7.65
CA ALA A 239 -18.78 4.76 8.65
C ALA A 239 -20.27 4.47 8.86
N ARG A 240 -21.08 5.52 9.06
CA ARG A 240 -22.54 5.39 9.18
C ARG A 240 -23.18 4.76 7.95
N GLU A 241 -22.74 5.14 6.76
CA GLU A 241 -23.22 4.54 5.52
C GLU A 241 -22.97 3.04 5.48
N ARG A 242 -21.75 2.59 5.84
CA ARG A 242 -21.42 1.15 5.90
C ARG A 242 -22.29 0.41 6.91
N ASP A 243 -22.51 0.98 8.09
CA ASP A 243 -23.36 0.38 9.13
C ASP A 243 -24.82 0.28 8.68
N LEU A 244 -25.33 1.31 8.01
CA LEU A 244 -26.68 1.33 7.45
C LEU A 244 -26.83 0.32 6.31
N VAL A 245 -25.86 0.25 5.40
CA VAL A 245 -25.86 -0.74 4.31
C VAL A 245 -25.85 -2.16 4.87
N ALA A 246 -24.98 -2.44 5.86
CA ALA A 246 -24.94 -3.75 6.51
C ALA A 246 -26.27 -4.10 7.20
N THR A 247 -26.91 -3.11 7.84
CA THR A 247 -28.24 -3.28 8.47
C THR A 247 -29.31 -3.59 7.42
N VAL A 248 -29.33 -2.85 6.30
CA VAL A 248 -30.27 -3.09 5.20
C VAL A 248 -30.05 -4.47 4.58
N GLU A 249 -28.80 -4.90 4.40
CA GLU A 249 -28.50 -6.23 3.88
C GLU A 249 -28.92 -7.36 4.84
N ASP A 250 -28.77 -7.16 6.15
CA ASP A 250 -29.22 -8.15 7.14
C ASP A 250 -30.75 -8.25 7.17
N GLU A 251 -31.46 -7.12 7.14
CA GLU A 251 -32.92 -7.10 7.06
C GLU A 251 -33.44 -7.73 5.76
N ARG A 252 -32.78 -7.48 4.62
CA ARG A 252 -33.09 -8.16 3.36
C ARG A 252 -32.91 -9.68 3.47
N ARG A 253 -31.82 -10.14 4.10
CA ARG A 253 -31.57 -11.57 4.34
C ARG A 253 -32.65 -12.19 5.23
N ARG A 254 -33.05 -11.50 6.31
CA ARG A 254 -34.13 -11.94 7.20
C ARG A 254 -35.46 -12.05 6.48
N HIS A 255 -35.82 -11.04 5.69
CA HIS A 255 -37.07 -11.03 4.93
C HIS A 255 -37.10 -12.15 3.88
N ALA A 256 -36.00 -12.36 3.14
CA ALA A 256 -35.89 -13.46 2.20
C ALA A 256 -36.04 -14.83 2.89
N TYR A 257 -35.40 -15.00 4.06
CA TYR A 257 -35.55 -16.22 4.86
C TYR A 257 -36.98 -16.43 5.35
N GLN A 258 -37.66 -15.38 5.81
CA GLN A 258 -39.06 -15.45 6.23
C GLN A 258 -39.98 -15.81 5.07
N GLN A 259 -39.80 -15.20 3.90
CA GLN A 259 -40.57 -15.52 2.69
C GLN A 259 -40.36 -16.97 2.26
N GLN A 260 -39.12 -17.45 2.28
CA GLN A 260 -38.81 -18.84 1.96
C GLN A 260 -39.47 -19.81 2.96
N ARG A 261 -39.34 -19.54 4.27
CA ARG A 261 -39.96 -20.36 5.32
C ARG A 261 -41.48 -20.37 5.21
N TYR A 262 -42.09 -19.24 4.86
CA TYR A 262 -43.53 -19.14 4.62
C TYR A 262 -43.96 -19.97 3.41
N ALA A 263 -43.23 -19.87 2.29
CA ALA A 263 -43.49 -20.66 1.09
C ALA A 263 -43.34 -22.18 1.34
N ASP A 264 -42.29 -22.58 2.06
CA ASP A 264 -42.06 -23.98 2.46
C ASP A 264 -43.19 -24.48 3.36
N GLY A 265 -43.58 -23.70 4.37
CA GLY A 265 -44.70 -24.03 5.25
C GLY A 265 -46.03 -24.17 4.50
N LEU A 266 -46.33 -23.25 3.58
CA LEU A 266 -47.52 -23.31 2.75
C LEU A 266 -47.55 -24.57 1.87
N LYS A 267 -46.40 -24.91 1.28
CA LYS A 267 -46.24 -26.14 0.50
C LYS A 267 -46.46 -27.39 1.37
N SER A 268 -45.93 -27.42 2.59
CA SER A 268 -46.15 -28.52 3.52
C SER A 268 -47.62 -28.67 3.91
N VAL A 269 -48.35 -27.58 4.16
CA VAL A 269 -49.79 -27.60 4.46
C VAL A 269 -50.59 -28.15 3.28
N ARG A 270 -50.31 -27.67 2.07
CA ARG A 270 -50.97 -28.16 0.84
C ARG A 270 -50.74 -29.65 0.61
N LEU A 271 -49.50 -30.11 0.83
CA LEU A 271 -49.16 -31.53 0.74
C LEU A 271 -49.93 -32.36 1.77
N ALA A 272 -50.03 -31.88 3.02
CA ALA A 272 -50.75 -32.58 4.09
C ALA A 272 -52.27 -32.68 3.83
N LEU A 273 -52.85 -31.64 3.24
CA LEU A 273 -54.27 -31.60 2.85
C LEU A 273 -54.56 -32.24 1.48
N GLY A 274 -53.53 -32.68 0.76
CA GLY A 274 -53.68 -33.35 -0.55
C GLY A 274 -54.20 -32.44 -1.67
N VAL A 275 -53.93 -31.14 -1.61
CA VAL A 275 -54.45 -30.14 -2.57
C VAL A 275 -53.38 -29.53 -3.45
N SER A 276 -53.78 -28.97 -4.60
CA SER A 276 -52.87 -28.36 -5.57
C SER A 276 -52.33 -26.99 -5.12
N ASP A 277 -51.27 -26.53 -5.78
CA ASP A 277 -50.62 -25.23 -5.49
C ASP A 277 -51.52 -24.01 -5.80
N GLU A 278 -52.61 -24.21 -6.54
CA GLU A 278 -53.56 -23.16 -6.93
C GLU A 278 -54.58 -22.84 -5.82
N VAL A 279 -54.69 -23.70 -4.79
CA VAL A 279 -55.63 -23.50 -3.69
C VAL A 279 -55.13 -22.42 -2.74
N GLY A 280 -55.89 -21.32 -2.66
CA GLY A 280 -55.67 -20.19 -1.76
C GLY A 280 -56.17 -20.46 -0.33
N PHE A 281 -55.99 -19.48 0.56
CA PHE A 281 -56.41 -19.62 1.97
C PHE A 281 -57.92 -19.57 2.15
N GLU A 282 -58.59 -18.72 1.38
CA GLU A 282 -60.04 -18.47 1.46
C GLU A 282 -60.81 -19.36 0.48
N ASP A 283 -62.07 -19.63 0.82
CA ASP A 283 -62.99 -20.31 -0.08
C ASP A 283 -63.29 -19.44 -1.30
N THR A 284 -63.33 -20.07 -2.48
CA THR A 284 -63.88 -19.48 -3.70
C THR A 284 -65.25 -20.07 -3.99
N ILE A 285 -65.93 -19.51 -4.99
CA ILE A 285 -67.25 -20.02 -5.42
C ILE A 285 -67.16 -21.49 -5.85
N ASP A 286 -66.01 -21.90 -6.40
CA ASP A 286 -65.83 -23.21 -7.03
C ASP A 286 -64.99 -24.19 -6.18
N GLN A 287 -64.32 -23.73 -5.11
CA GLN A 287 -63.40 -24.57 -4.33
C GLN A 287 -63.24 -24.09 -2.88
N ARG A 288 -63.12 -25.03 -1.92
CA ARG A 288 -62.76 -24.72 -0.54
C ARG A 288 -61.27 -24.35 -0.41
N GLY A 289 -60.98 -23.29 0.33
CA GLY A 289 -59.65 -22.81 0.65
C GLY A 289 -58.98 -23.61 1.77
N LEU A 290 -57.69 -23.32 1.99
CA LEU A 290 -56.86 -24.05 2.95
C LEU A 290 -57.37 -23.99 4.39
N VAL A 291 -58.01 -22.90 4.80
CA VAL A 291 -58.55 -22.76 6.17
C VAL A 291 -59.73 -23.72 6.38
N SER A 292 -60.74 -23.65 5.51
CA SER A 292 -61.91 -24.52 5.58
C SER A 292 -61.59 -26.01 5.41
N LEU A 293 -60.55 -26.33 4.63
CA LEU A 293 -60.05 -27.71 4.47
C LEU A 293 -59.33 -28.20 5.73
N ALA A 294 -58.57 -27.33 6.40
CA ALA A 294 -57.89 -27.68 7.65
C ALA A 294 -58.86 -27.83 8.84
N GLU A 295 -59.93 -27.02 8.89
CA GLU A 295 -60.96 -27.15 9.93
C GLU A 295 -61.85 -28.39 9.76
N ALA A 296 -61.89 -28.95 8.55
CA ALA A 296 -62.67 -30.15 8.22
C ALA A 296 -61.86 -31.46 8.29
N ALA A 297 -60.54 -31.39 8.52
CA ALA A 297 -59.63 -32.52 8.63
C ALA A 297 -59.41 -32.93 10.10
#